data_AF-A0AAE3YKD0-F1
#
_entry.id   AF-A0AAE3YKD0-F1
#
_cell.length_a   1.000
_cell.length_b   1.000
_cell.length_c   1.000
_cell.angle_alpha   90.00
_cell.angle_beta   90.00
_cell.angle_gamma   90.00
#
_symmetry.space_group_name_H-M   'P 1'
#
loop_
_entity.id
_entity.type
_entity.pdbx_description
1 polymer ?
#
loop_
_entity_poly.entity_id
_entity_poly.type
_entity_poly.pdbx_seq_one_letter_code
_entity_poly.pdbx_strand_id
1 'polypeptide(L)'
;MKRNYVAWAALALSLSGLVVGAAPGAAMAKGSQVSLGGVQAPEPSGASLRDLTGGSRSICVNIQVEKTGWQGWRCGRKGARATAGAAGTTKKARAVAITANGVGTLCVKIMIQSAPVQSCVSDRTVLVAGSASGVRLDTLQVKTSGSGVCGNSRSMTAAWSSVKCAKAGQWLAVGRWGANAVGLSV
;
A
#
# COMPACT_ATOMS: atom_id res chain seq x y z
N MET A 1 39.24 -22.58 47.36
CA MET A 1 39.64 -21.18 47.06
C MET A 1 40.55 -21.17 45.85
N LYS A 2 40.07 -20.75 44.67
CA LYS A 2 40.90 -20.42 43.50
C LYS A 2 40.22 -19.26 42.76
N ARG A 3 40.84 -18.08 42.84
CA ARG A 3 40.49 -16.86 42.10
C ARG A 3 41.13 -16.95 40.71
N ASN A 4 40.36 -16.73 39.65
CA ASN A 4 40.91 -16.57 38.31
C ASN A 4 40.52 -15.20 37.75
N TYR A 5 41.50 -14.62 37.05
CA TYR A 5 41.69 -13.22 36.78
C TYR A 5 40.87 -12.70 35.59
N VAL A 6 40.65 -11.39 35.63
CA VAL A 6 39.98 -10.54 34.64
C VAL A 6 40.90 -10.35 33.42
N ALA A 7 40.35 -10.51 32.21
CA ALA A 7 40.97 -10.02 30.98
C ALA A 7 40.02 -9.01 30.32
N TRP A 8 40.36 -7.73 30.44
CA TRP A 8 39.71 -6.64 29.72
C TRP A 8 40.19 -6.65 28.27
N ALA A 9 39.28 -6.88 27.32
CA ALA A 9 39.53 -6.66 25.90
C ALA A 9 38.98 -5.27 25.53
N ALA A 10 39.88 -4.31 25.34
CA ALA A 10 39.55 -3.01 24.77
C ALA A 10 39.34 -3.16 23.26
N LEU A 11 38.08 -3.07 22.81
CA LEU A 11 37.76 -3.02 21.38
C LEU A 11 37.88 -1.58 20.89
N ALA A 12 38.78 -1.36 19.92
CA ALA A 12 38.99 -0.09 19.26
C ALA A 12 37.76 0.36 18.47
N LEU A 13 37.24 1.54 18.81
CA LEU A 13 36.24 2.26 18.03
C LEU A 13 36.88 2.76 16.73
N SER A 14 36.55 2.13 15.60
CA SER A 14 36.79 2.71 14.29
C SER A 14 35.67 3.71 13.97
N LEU A 15 35.97 5.01 14.12
CA LEU A 15 35.15 6.08 13.56
C LEU A 15 35.28 6.05 12.04
N SER A 16 34.34 5.39 11.37
CA SER A 16 34.13 5.55 9.94
C SER A 16 33.21 6.74 9.69
N GLY A 17 33.68 7.66 8.86
CA GLY A 17 33.10 8.99 8.63
C GLY A 17 31.64 8.99 8.21
N LEU A 18 30.88 9.88 8.86
CA LEU A 18 29.52 10.22 8.50
C LEU A 18 29.55 11.15 7.29
N VAL A 19 29.39 10.59 6.09
CA VAL A 19 29.07 11.38 4.91
C VAL A 19 27.59 11.73 5.00
N VAL A 20 27.27 12.92 5.54
CA VAL A 20 25.91 13.48 5.48
C VAL A 20 25.68 14.00 4.06
N GLY A 21 25.49 13.07 3.13
CA GLY A 21 24.88 13.37 1.84
C GLY A 21 23.38 13.54 2.07
N ALA A 22 22.88 14.76 1.90
CA ALA A 22 21.44 15.02 1.84
C ALA A 22 20.84 14.11 0.76
N ALA A 23 20.01 13.15 1.18
CA ALA A 23 19.46 12.11 0.31
C ALA A 23 18.65 12.74 -0.83
N PRO A 24 19.10 12.67 -2.10
CA PRO A 24 18.19 12.89 -3.22
C PRO A 24 17.17 11.77 -3.16
N GLY A 25 15.89 12.15 -3.12
CA GLY A 25 14.77 11.25 -2.83
C GLY A 25 14.92 9.90 -3.52
N ALA A 26 15.08 8.84 -2.72
CA ALA A 26 15.18 7.47 -3.22
C ALA A 26 14.04 7.22 -4.21
N ALA A 27 14.41 7.12 -5.50
CA ALA A 27 13.53 6.63 -6.53
C ALA A 27 13.03 5.25 -6.09
N MET A 28 11.74 4.96 -6.30
CA MET A 28 11.23 3.63 -5.99
C MET A 28 12.02 2.62 -6.81
N ALA A 29 12.65 1.65 -6.16
CA ALA A 29 13.41 0.63 -6.86
C ALA A 29 12.46 -0.12 -7.81
N LYS A 30 12.83 -0.17 -9.09
CA LYS A 30 12.15 -0.98 -10.09
C LYS A 30 12.03 -2.42 -9.57
N GLY A 31 10.82 -2.95 -9.48
CA GLY A 31 10.51 -4.28 -8.98
C GLY A 31 10.19 -4.38 -7.49
N SER A 32 10.15 -3.29 -6.72
CA SER A 32 9.73 -3.33 -5.31
C SER A 32 8.21 -3.48 -5.18
N GLN A 33 7.73 -4.70 -5.42
CA GLN A 33 6.34 -5.08 -5.25
C GLN A 33 6.19 -6.34 -4.39
N VAL A 34 5.18 -6.35 -3.54
CA VAL A 34 4.75 -7.52 -2.77
C VAL A 34 3.35 -7.91 -3.22
N SER A 35 3.18 -9.15 -3.67
CA SER A 35 1.92 -9.63 -4.23
C SER A 35 1.22 -10.62 -3.30
N LEU A 36 -0.02 -10.32 -2.95
CA LEU A 36 -0.98 -11.21 -2.30
C LEU A 36 -1.85 -11.85 -3.38
N GLY A 37 -1.45 -13.02 -3.87
CA GLY A 37 -2.19 -13.79 -4.88
C GLY A 37 -1.58 -13.81 -6.29
N GLY A 38 -0.30 -13.43 -6.43
CA GLY A 38 0.50 -13.65 -7.63
C GLY A 38 0.22 -12.70 -8.79
N VAL A 39 -0.61 -11.66 -8.59
CA VAL A 39 -0.83 -10.60 -9.57
C VAL A 39 0.30 -9.57 -9.50
N GLN A 40 0.79 -9.14 -10.65
CA GLN A 40 1.72 -8.02 -10.76
C GLN A 40 0.99 -6.76 -11.23
N ALA A 41 1.39 -5.63 -10.67
CA ALA A 41 0.88 -4.32 -11.05
C ALA A 41 1.94 -3.52 -11.82
N PRO A 42 1.53 -2.64 -12.75
CA PRO A 42 2.44 -1.68 -13.34
C PRO A 42 2.96 -0.74 -12.26
N GLU A 43 4.21 -0.30 -12.38
CA GLU A 43 4.79 0.65 -11.44
C GLU A 43 4.14 2.04 -11.56
N PRO A 44 4.06 2.81 -10.46
CA PRO A 44 3.72 4.22 -10.51
C PRO A 44 4.71 4.98 -11.39
N SER A 45 4.19 5.83 -12.26
CA SER A 45 4.98 6.67 -13.17
C SER A 45 4.37 8.06 -13.29
N GLY A 46 5.11 8.98 -13.90
CA GLY A 46 4.66 10.35 -14.17
C GLY A 46 4.13 11.06 -12.92
N ALA A 47 2.87 11.52 -12.97
CA ALA A 47 2.24 12.25 -11.87
C ALA A 47 2.18 11.44 -10.56
N SER A 48 1.82 10.16 -10.62
CA SER A 48 1.75 9.30 -9.43
C SER A 48 3.10 9.10 -8.77
N LEU A 49 4.17 9.01 -9.55
CA LEU A 49 5.53 8.92 -9.00
C LEU A 49 5.92 10.24 -8.32
N ARG A 50 5.58 11.39 -8.93
CA ARG A 50 5.78 12.71 -8.30
C ARG A 50 4.99 12.85 -6.99
N ASP A 51 3.79 12.30 -6.91
CA ASP A 51 2.99 12.32 -5.67
C ASP A 51 3.60 11.45 -4.56
N LEU A 52 4.27 10.36 -4.91
CA LEU A 52 4.93 9.46 -3.95
C LEU A 52 6.31 9.98 -3.51
N THR A 53 6.97 10.78 -4.33
CA THR A 53 8.28 11.37 -4.00
C THR A 53 8.18 12.78 -3.45
N GLY A 54 7.06 13.47 -3.68
CA GLY A 54 6.76 14.75 -3.03
C GLY A 54 6.64 14.56 -1.53
N GLY A 55 7.39 15.32 -0.73
CA GLY A 55 7.55 15.14 0.73
C GLY A 55 6.27 15.22 1.58
N SER A 56 5.09 15.33 0.97
CA SER A 56 3.78 15.22 1.61
C SER A 56 3.33 13.77 1.76
N ARG A 57 2.46 13.51 2.75
CA ARG A 57 1.77 12.22 2.87
C ARG A 57 0.86 11.98 1.67
N SER A 58 0.98 10.82 1.06
CA SER A 58 0.16 10.42 -0.07
C SER A 58 -0.14 8.93 -0.05
N ILE A 59 -1.29 8.56 -0.60
CA ILE A 59 -1.66 7.18 -0.89
C ILE A 59 -2.07 7.09 -2.36
N CYS A 60 -1.48 6.16 -3.07
CA CYS A 60 -1.77 5.89 -4.47
C CYS A 60 -2.43 4.52 -4.59
N VAL A 61 -3.46 4.45 -5.41
CA VAL A 61 -4.21 3.24 -5.69
C VAL A 61 -4.36 3.05 -7.19
N ASN A 62 -4.22 1.82 -7.63
CA ASN A 62 -4.55 1.36 -8.97
C ASN A 62 -5.42 0.10 -8.83
N ILE A 63 -6.27 -0.14 -9.80
CA ILE A 63 -7.19 -1.27 -9.78
C ILE A 63 -7.18 -1.95 -11.13
N GLN A 64 -7.18 -3.27 -11.09
CA GLN A 64 -7.31 -4.11 -12.27
C GLN A 64 -8.77 -4.49 -12.42
N VAL A 65 -9.40 -4.06 -13.51
CA VAL A 65 -10.79 -4.38 -13.82
C VAL A 65 -10.83 -5.55 -14.80
N GLU A 66 -11.76 -6.48 -14.57
CA GLU A 66 -11.96 -7.64 -15.43
C GLU A 66 -12.08 -7.24 -16.92
N LYS A 67 -11.36 -7.97 -17.79
CA LYS A 67 -11.30 -7.75 -19.26
C LYS A 67 -10.84 -6.35 -19.70
N THR A 68 -10.41 -5.50 -18.78
CA THR A 68 -10.01 -4.10 -19.07
C THR A 68 -8.56 -3.87 -18.65
N GLY A 69 -8.08 -4.60 -17.64
CA GLY A 69 -6.73 -4.46 -17.13
C GLY A 69 -6.60 -3.34 -16.09
N TRP A 70 -5.37 -2.91 -15.86
CA TRP A 70 -5.04 -1.86 -14.89
C TRP A 70 -5.54 -0.49 -15.36
N GLN A 71 -6.22 0.24 -14.48
CA GLN A 71 -6.86 1.52 -14.81
C GLN A 71 -5.94 2.73 -14.67
N GLY A 72 -4.71 2.51 -14.20
CA GLY A 72 -3.73 3.57 -13.95
C GLY A 72 -3.75 4.06 -12.51
N TRP A 73 -2.61 4.58 -12.06
CA TRP A 73 -2.41 5.05 -10.69
C TRP A 73 -3.13 6.36 -10.44
N ARG A 74 -3.82 6.43 -9.31
CA ARG A 74 -4.48 7.64 -8.79
C ARG A 74 -4.00 7.88 -7.38
N CYS A 75 -3.55 9.10 -7.09
CA CYS A 75 -2.97 9.45 -5.81
C CYS A 75 -3.82 10.48 -5.07
N GLY A 76 -3.89 10.30 -3.76
CA GLY A 76 -4.65 11.10 -2.83
C GLY A 76 -3.65 11.64 -1.83
N ARG A 77 -3.67 12.96 -1.65
CA ARG A 77 -2.84 13.65 -0.65
C ARG A 77 -3.70 13.95 0.58
N LYS A 78 -3.11 14.57 1.59
CA LYS A 78 -3.85 15.02 2.78
C LYS A 78 -5.12 15.79 2.38
N GLY A 79 -6.28 15.27 2.78
CA GLY A 79 -7.59 15.87 2.48
C GLY A 79 -8.13 15.66 1.07
N ALA A 80 -7.40 14.99 0.18
CA ALA A 80 -7.81 14.67 -1.19
C ALA A 80 -7.88 13.15 -1.40
N ARG A 81 -9.02 12.67 -1.88
CA ARG A 81 -9.25 11.23 -2.12
C ARG A 81 -8.73 10.81 -3.48
N ALA A 82 -7.91 9.76 -3.51
CA ALA A 82 -7.68 8.97 -4.71
C ALA A 82 -8.85 8.04 -4.93
N THR A 83 -9.45 8.05 -6.12
CA THR A 83 -10.42 7.03 -6.53
C THR A 83 -9.89 6.27 -7.72
N ALA A 84 -9.85 4.94 -7.63
CA ALA A 84 -9.51 4.06 -8.74
C ALA A 84 -10.66 3.10 -9.01
N GLY A 85 -11.00 2.92 -10.29
CA GLY A 85 -12.03 1.98 -10.74
C GLY A 85 -12.92 2.54 -11.83
N ALA A 86 -13.58 1.62 -12.53
CA ALA A 86 -14.53 1.95 -13.57
C ALA A 86 -15.91 2.18 -12.95
N ALA A 87 -16.13 3.40 -12.46
CA ALA A 87 -17.42 3.83 -11.93
C ALA A 87 -18.53 3.62 -12.97
N GLY A 88 -19.67 3.07 -12.55
CA GLY A 88 -20.84 2.88 -13.42
C GLY A 88 -20.76 1.67 -14.35
N THR A 89 -19.82 0.75 -14.15
CA THR A 89 -19.73 -0.50 -14.93
C THR A 89 -20.16 -1.72 -14.13
N THR A 90 -20.57 -2.79 -14.80
CA THR A 90 -20.84 -4.11 -14.17
C THR A 90 -19.58 -4.97 -14.00
N LYS A 91 -18.45 -4.50 -14.51
CA LYS A 91 -17.16 -5.21 -14.45
C LYS A 91 -16.60 -5.19 -13.03
N LYS A 92 -16.07 -6.31 -12.57
CA LYS A 92 -15.57 -6.48 -11.20
C LYS A 92 -14.08 -6.16 -11.12
N ALA A 93 -13.62 -5.73 -9.93
CA ALA A 93 -12.20 -5.63 -9.64
C ALA A 93 -11.58 -7.03 -9.45
N ARG A 94 -10.43 -7.27 -10.07
CA ARG A 94 -9.64 -8.51 -9.94
C ARG A 94 -8.43 -8.35 -9.04
N ALA A 95 -7.86 -7.16 -9.01
CA ALA A 95 -6.72 -6.80 -8.17
C ALA A 95 -6.74 -5.32 -7.83
N VAL A 96 -6.12 -4.98 -6.71
CA VAL A 96 -5.87 -3.60 -6.28
C VAL A 96 -4.39 -3.50 -5.94
N ALA A 97 -3.72 -2.47 -6.44
CA ALA A 97 -2.36 -2.13 -6.07
C ALA A 97 -2.38 -0.84 -5.27
N ILE A 98 -1.69 -0.83 -4.13
CA ILE A 98 -1.63 0.30 -3.22
C ILE A 98 -0.16 0.57 -2.90
N THR A 99 0.20 1.84 -2.89
CA THR A 99 1.49 2.30 -2.37
C THR A 99 1.28 3.64 -1.70
N ALA A 100 2.17 4.03 -0.79
CA ALA A 100 2.00 5.23 0.01
C ALA A 100 3.36 5.84 0.36
N ASN A 101 3.35 7.11 0.74
CA ASN A 101 4.52 7.84 1.21
C ASN A 101 4.17 8.62 2.48
N GLY A 102 5.03 8.58 3.48
CA GLY A 102 4.85 9.29 4.75
C GLY A 102 3.78 8.70 5.65
N VAL A 103 3.38 7.44 5.44
CA VAL A 103 2.37 6.73 6.25
C VAL A 103 2.99 5.66 7.15
N GLY A 104 4.32 5.49 7.11
CA GLY A 104 5.08 4.51 7.86
C GLY A 104 5.05 3.14 7.18
N THR A 105 4.18 2.27 7.67
CA THR A 105 3.97 0.91 7.15
C THR A 105 2.55 0.82 6.59
N LEU A 106 2.44 0.42 5.33
CA LEU A 106 1.18 0.11 4.66
C LEU A 106 0.93 -1.40 4.74
N CYS A 107 -0.15 -1.79 5.40
CA CYS A 107 -0.62 -3.17 5.44
C CYS A 107 -1.91 -3.31 4.65
N VAL A 108 -2.02 -4.41 3.92
CA VAL A 108 -3.23 -4.81 3.22
C VAL A 108 -3.59 -6.22 3.62
N LYS A 109 -4.88 -6.45 3.83
CA LYS A 109 -5.46 -7.75 4.10
C LYS A 109 -6.60 -7.99 3.13
N ILE A 110 -6.60 -9.15 2.50
CA ILE A 110 -7.66 -9.60 1.62
C ILE A 110 -8.08 -11.03 1.95
N MET A 111 -9.29 -11.39 1.52
CA MET A 111 -9.76 -12.77 1.52
C MET A 111 -9.63 -13.31 0.09
N ILE A 112 -8.91 -14.42 -0.07
CA ILE A 112 -8.79 -15.19 -1.32
C ILE A 112 -9.40 -16.56 -1.02
N GLN A 113 -10.52 -16.92 -1.67
CA GLN A 113 -11.19 -18.23 -1.44
C GLN A 113 -11.45 -18.51 0.05
N SER A 114 -11.99 -17.54 0.77
CA SER A 114 -12.24 -17.65 2.23
C SER A 114 -10.99 -17.79 3.11
N ALA A 115 -9.77 -17.72 2.57
CA ALA A 115 -8.54 -17.66 3.34
C ALA A 115 -8.05 -16.19 3.47
N PRO A 116 -7.84 -15.69 4.70
CA PRO A 116 -7.24 -14.37 4.90
C PRO A 116 -5.76 -14.41 4.54
N VAL A 117 -5.35 -13.52 3.65
CA VAL A 117 -3.93 -13.24 3.39
C VAL A 117 -3.66 -11.77 3.67
N GLN A 118 -2.50 -11.48 4.26
CA GLN A 118 -2.09 -10.13 4.59
C GLN A 118 -0.60 -9.95 4.37
N SER A 119 -0.20 -8.73 4.03
CA SER A 119 1.18 -8.31 4.02
C SER A 119 1.29 -6.85 4.44
N CYS A 120 2.49 -6.46 4.85
CA CYS A 120 2.84 -5.11 5.23
C CYS A 120 4.12 -4.73 4.50
N VAL A 121 4.16 -3.51 3.97
CA VAL A 121 5.32 -2.96 3.29
C VAL A 121 5.62 -1.57 3.83
N SER A 122 6.87 -1.13 3.71
CA SER A 122 7.24 0.24 3.98
C SER A 122 6.66 1.18 2.92
N ASP A 123 6.74 2.49 3.21
CA ASP A 123 6.52 3.52 2.20
C ASP A 123 7.25 3.21 0.88
N ARG A 124 6.66 3.67 -0.23
CA ARG A 124 7.18 3.57 -1.60
C ARG A 124 7.39 2.13 -2.11
N THR A 125 6.76 1.16 -1.46
CA THR A 125 6.67 -0.21 -1.96
C THR A 125 5.26 -0.44 -2.48
N VAL A 126 5.13 -1.14 -3.61
CA VAL A 126 3.82 -1.48 -4.17
C VAL A 126 3.31 -2.75 -3.50
N LEU A 127 2.17 -2.67 -2.83
CA LEU A 127 1.46 -3.85 -2.33
C LEU A 127 0.31 -4.16 -3.28
N VAL A 128 0.39 -5.31 -3.95
CA VAL A 128 -0.63 -5.81 -4.87
C VAL A 128 -1.48 -6.85 -4.16
N ALA A 129 -2.79 -6.68 -4.22
CA ALA A 129 -3.77 -7.55 -3.59
C ALA A 129 -4.78 -8.01 -4.64
N GLY A 130 -4.75 -9.29 -5.01
CA GLY A 130 -5.62 -9.86 -6.03
C GLY A 130 -5.07 -11.15 -6.60
N SER A 131 -5.88 -11.85 -7.39
CA SER A 131 -5.54 -13.20 -7.88
C SER A 131 -5.45 -13.29 -9.39
N ALA A 132 -4.36 -13.89 -9.88
CA ALA A 132 -4.13 -14.14 -11.30
C ALA A 132 -5.12 -15.17 -11.85
N SER A 133 -5.54 -16.16 -11.03
CA SER A 133 -6.51 -17.19 -11.40
C SER A 133 -7.96 -16.68 -11.46
N GLY A 134 -8.20 -15.38 -11.27
CA GLY A 134 -9.54 -14.80 -11.32
C GLY A 134 -10.34 -15.04 -10.04
N VAL A 135 -9.66 -15.43 -8.96
CA VAL A 135 -10.28 -15.48 -7.63
C VAL A 135 -10.76 -14.08 -7.25
N ARG A 136 -11.96 -14.06 -6.70
CA ARG A 136 -12.68 -12.84 -6.34
C ARG A 136 -12.04 -12.19 -5.11
N LEU A 137 -11.93 -10.88 -5.14
CA LEU A 137 -11.66 -10.07 -3.95
C LEU A 137 -12.95 -9.96 -3.14
N ASP A 138 -13.02 -10.66 -2.01
CA ASP A 138 -14.23 -10.64 -1.17
C ASP A 138 -14.22 -9.49 -0.17
N THR A 139 -13.06 -9.24 0.45
CA THR A 139 -12.84 -8.07 1.30
C THR A 139 -11.46 -7.49 1.06
N LEU A 140 -11.37 -6.17 1.10
CA LEU A 140 -10.11 -5.43 1.11
C LEU A 140 -10.07 -4.57 2.37
N GLN A 141 -9.04 -4.78 3.18
CA GLN A 141 -8.76 -3.98 4.35
C GLN A 141 -7.37 -3.36 4.24
N VAL A 142 -7.26 -2.12 4.70
CA VAL A 142 -6.01 -1.34 4.69
C VAL A 142 -5.73 -0.86 6.11
N LYS A 143 -4.45 -0.86 6.49
CA LYS A 143 -3.97 -0.30 7.75
C LYS A 143 -2.67 0.44 7.51
N THR A 144 -2.49 1.58 8.15
CA THR A 144 -1.26 2.39 8.12
C THR A 144 -0.73 2.55 9.55
N SER A 145 0.59 2.62 9.75
CA SER A 145 1.18 2.75 11.11
C SER A 145 1.48 4.19 11.54
N GLY A 146 1.78 5.09 10.60
CA GLY A 146 2.17 6.47 10.89
C GLY A 146 1.05 7.51 10.73
N SER A 147 -0.04 7.18 10.03
CA SER A 147 -1.20 8.05 9.86
C SER A 147 -2.50 7.26 9.90
N GLY A 148 -3.63 7.95 10.07
CA GLY A 148 -4.93 7.36 9.76
C GLY A 148 -5.09 7.14 8.25
N VAL A 149 -6.09 6.35 7.89
CA VAL A 149 -6.53 6.15 6.51
C VAL A 149 -8.04 6.29 6.46
N CYS A 150 -8.54 6.96 5.44
CA CYS A 150 -9.96 7.00 5.12
C CYS A 150 -10.21 6.34 3.78
N GLY A 151 -11.40 5.78 3.61
CA GLY A 151 -11.74 5.12 2.38
C GLY A 151 -13.21 4.76 2.27
N ASN A 152 -13.58 4.41 1.06
CA ASN A 152 -14.90 3.94 0.69
C ASN A 152 -14.81 3.08 -0.58
N SER A 153 -15.90 2.39 -0.90
CA SER A 153 -15.99 1.59 -2.13
C SER A 153 -17.29 1.85 -2.86
N ARG A 154 -17.29 1.53 -4.14
CA ARG A 154 -18.48 1.42 -4.96
C ARG A 154 -18.55 0.01 -5.52
N SER A 155 -19.75 -0.58 -5.50
CA SER A 155 -20.04 -1.85 -6.15
C SER A 155 -20.90 -1.61 -7.38
N MET A 156 -20.41 -2.07 -8.53
CA MET A 156 -21.10 -1.96 -9.81
C MET A 156 -21.61 -0.53 -10.11
N THR A 157 -22.94 -0.39 -10.28
CA THR A 157 -23.64 0.86 -10.52
C THR A 157 -24.15 1.54 -9.25
N ALA A 158 -24.04 0.91 -8.08
CA ALA A 158 -24.53 1.45 -6.81
C ALA A 158 -23.85 2.78 -6.46
N ALA A 159 -24.42 3.55 -5.54
CA ALA A 159 -23.75 4.74 -5.01
C ALA A 159 -22.44 4.38 -4.29
N TRP A 160 -21.54 5.36 -4.17
CA TRP A 160 -20.39 5.22 -3.29
C TRP A 160 -20.86 4.99 -1.85
N SER A 161 -20.21 4.08 -1.14
CA SER A 161 -20.44 3.94 0.29
C SER A 161 -19.99 5.21 1.03
N SER A 162 -20.56 5.44 2.21
CA SER A 162 -20.09 6.48 3.11
C SER A 162 -18.60 6.31 3.40
N VAL A 163 -17.93 7.44 3.55
CA VAL A 163 -16.51 7.51 3.90
C VAL A 163 -16.34 7.02 5.32
N LYS A 164 -15.40 6.10 5.52
CA LYS A 164 -15.00 5.63 6.84
C LYS A 164 -13.53 5.89 7.04
N CYS A 165 -13.14 6.20 8.27
CA CYS A 165 -11.75 6.46 8.64
C CYS A 165 -11.34 5.52 9.77
N ALA A 166 -10.10 5.06 9.71
CA ALA A 166 -9.43 4.33 10.77
C ALA A 166 -8.23 5.15 11.25
N LYS A 167 -7.96 5.09 12.56
CA LYS A 167 -6.75 5.68 13.13
C LYS A 167 -5.53 4.86 12.72
N ALA A 168 -4.35 5.43 12.89
CA ALA A 168 -3.10 4.70 12.74
C ALA A 168 -3.13 3.41 13.59
N GLY A 169 -2.68 2.29 13.02
CA GLY A 169 -2.69 0.97 13.64
C GLY A 169 -4.02 0.22 13.55
N GLN A 170 -5.10 0.82 13.05
CA GLN A 170 -6.41 0.18 12.91
C GLN A 170 -6.70 -0.26 11.47
N TRP A 171 -7.41 -1.39 11.32
CA TRP A 171 -7.86 -1.87 10.02
C TRP A 171 -9.10 -1.11 9.55
N LEU A 172 -9.06 -0.63 8.31
CA LEU A 172 -10.20 -0.07 7.61
C LEU A 172 -10.65 -1.02 6.51
N ALA A 173 -11.90 -1.45 6.53
CA ALA A 173 -12.52 -2.12 5.39
C ALA A 173 -12.86 -1.10 4.30
N VAL A 174 -12.21 -1.21 3.14
CA VAL A 174 -12.33 -0.26 2.02
C VAL A 174 -12.88 -0.89 0.75
N GLY A 175 -13.16 -2.19 0.78
CA GLY A 175 -13.81 -2.91 -0.32
C GLY A 175 -14.53 -4.14 0.18
N ARG A 176 -15.71 -4.39 -0.40
CA ARG A 176 -16.51 -5.60 -0.20
C ARG A 176 -16.79 -6.25 -1.55
N TRP A 177 -17.20 -7.50 -1.52
CA TRP A 177 -17.65 -8.28 -2.67
C TRP A 177 -18.42 -7.44 -3.70
N GLY A 178 -17.98 -7.52 -4.96
CA GLY A 178 -18.58 -6.78 -6.07
C GLY A 178 -18.05 -5.35 -6.27
N ALA A 179 -17.18 -4.86 -5.39
CA ALA A 179 -16.56 -3.55 -5.57
C ALA A 179 -15.81 -3.47 -6.91
N ASN A 180 -16.11 -2.43 -7.68
CA ASN A 180 -15.47 -2.10 -8.96
C ASN A 180 -14.71 -0.76 -8.88
N ALA A 181 -14.86 -0.02 -7.78
CA ALA A 181 -14.05 1.13 -7.46
C ALA A 181 -13.77 1.24 -5.96
N VAL A 182 -12.59 1.77 -5.63
CA VAL A 182 -12.12 2.03 -4.26
C VAL A 182 -11.61 3.47 -4.19
N GLY A 183 -11.92 4.12 -3.08
CA GLY A 183 -11.45 5.45 -2.73
C GLY A 183 -10.58 5.41 -1.47
N LEU A 184 -9.42 6.06 -1.49
CA LEU A 184 -8.49 6.12 -0.36
C LEU A 184 -7.94 7.54 -0.16
N SER A 185 -7.72 7.93 1.10
CA SER A 185 -7.00 9.14 1.49
C SER A 185 -6.30 8.95 2.83
N VAL A 186 -5.28 9.77 3.09
CA VAL A 186 -4.48 9.80 4.34
C VAL A 186 -4.40 11.20 4.93
#